data_AF-A0A516NQK0-F1
#
_entry.id   AF-A0A516NQK0-F1
#
_cell.length_a   1.000
_cell.length_b   1.000
_cell.length_c   1.000
_cell.angle_alpha   90.00
_cell.angle_beta   90.00
_cell.angle_gamma   90.00
#
_symmetry.space_group_name_H-M   'P 1'
#
loop_
_entity.id
_entity.type
_entity.pdbx_description
1 polymer ?
#
loop_
_entity_poly.entity_id
_entity_poly.type
_entity_poly.pdbx_seq_one_letter_code
_entity_poly.pdbx_strand_id
1 'polypeptide(L)'
;MVALRRGLRRWVLYPLIFLVVALLVAVVAGYAFYRLTLYKAGPAQSGRLALTGGTVLLGPELNPVANATVIIENGVIVAVGPDVEIPPDAERRDVSGRTVLPGLIDSHVHLSSPERERGEEIGFWDMPGVVADWVRYYPGKRQDFLRHGVTTVRSMGDENAWVHDFRRKIAQGELEGPRLLIAGPMFTTPGGHPIATFGLERNSDAVRVPSSPEEAREMVRALVTGDDPVDLIKVIQERGNPERKVLEPIRPDILAAIIDEAHRHHTKVFAHWGTREDLADLVAAGIDGLDHLEPRGVRDGWPDGYPETLVQQGITLAPTLAVTDPGFDEDTRRAIYERLREFRDAGGRVIAGSDAGMPGVHAGDGLLREIELLVAAGLTPHEAITAATVTPAAALRADTIGVIEPGRAADLLIVRGDPLSDIGALRDVDAVLRDGRSVVAND
;
A
#
# COMPACT_ATOMS: atom_id res chain seq x y z
N MET A 1 30.32 21.64 57.62
CA MET A 1 30.42 21.23 56.20
C MET A 1 30.19 19.73 55.92
N VAL A 2 30.67 18.80 56.75
CA VAL A 2 30.54 17.34 56.50
C VAL A 2 29.11 16.81 56.66
N ALA A 3 28.34 17.32 57.64
CA ALA A 3 26.95 16.91 57.87
C ALA A 3 25.98 17.39 56.75
N LEU A 4 26.18 18.61 56.24
CA LEU A 4 25.40 19.16 55.11
C LEU A 4 25.58 18.33 53.83
N ARG A 5 26.81 17.87 53.55
CA ARG A 5 27.12 17.01 52.39
C ARG A 5 26.48 15.61 52.50
N ARG A 6 26.31 15.08 53.72
CA ARG A 6 25.63 13.79 53.95
C ARG A 6 24.12 13.89 53.79
N GLY A 7 23.51 15.02 54.20
CA GLY A 7 22.07 15.28 54.00
C GLY A 7 21.70 15.44 52.52
N LEU A 8 22.47 16.22 51.77
CA LEU A 8 22.22 16.47 50.34
C LEU A 8 22.34 15.18 49.49
N ARG A 9 23.30 14.30 49.82
CA ARG A 9 23.42 12.97 49.17
C ARG A 9 22.20 12.09 49.42
N ARG A 10 21.65 12.10 50.64
CA ARG A 10 20.53 11.23 51.02
C ARG A 10 19.19 11.67 50.42
N TRP A 11 18.94 12.98 50.35
CA TRP A 11 17.65 13.53 49.95
C TRP A 11 17.56 13.93 48.47
N VAL A 12 18.68 14.10 47.78
CA VAL A 12 18.70 14.51 46.37
C VAL A 12 19.47 13.51 45.50
N LEU A 13 20.70 13.14 45.88
CA LEU A 13 21.54 12.29 45.02
C LEU A 13 21.02 10.84 44.91
N TYR A 14 20.62 10.19 46.00
CA TYR A 14 20.10 8.81 45.92
C TYR A 14 18.76 8.70 45.18
N PRO A 15 17.77 9.58 45.39
CA PRO A 15 16.57 9.60 44.53
C PRO A 15 16.89 9.85 43.07
N LEU A 16 17.85 10.75 42.76
CA LEU A 16 18.28 11.00 41.39
C LEU A 16 18.98 9.79 40.76
N ILE A 17 19.89 9.13 41.49
CA ILE A 17 20.54 7.89 41.03
C ILE A 17 19.49 6.80 40.81
N PHE A 18 18.54 6.64 41.73
CA PHE A 18 17.44 5.68 41.59
C PHE A 18 16.60 5.98 40.35
N LEU A 19 16.23 7.25 40.12
CA LEU A 19 15.49 7.68 38.94
C LEU A 19 16.26 7.38 37.65
N VAL A 20 17.55 7.70 37.60
CA VAL A 20 18.42 7.44 36.43
C VAL A 20 18.54 5.94 36.17
N VAL A 21 18.76 5.13 37.21
CA VAL A 21 18.83 3.67 37.08
C VAL A 21 17.49 3.09 36.65
N ALA A 22 16.37 3.54 37.23
CA ALA A 22 15.04 3.09 36.85
C ALA A 22 14.71 3.45 35.40
N LEU A 23 15.07 4.66 34.95
CA LEU A 23 14.94 5.08 33.56
C LEU A 23 15.79 4.21 32.63
N LEU A 24 17.05 3.94 33.00
CA LEU A 24 17.94 3.10 32.19
C LEU A 24 17.45 1.66 32.11
N VAL A 25 16.95 1.09 33.21
CA VAL A 25 16.31 -0.23 33.22
C VAL A 25 15.06 -0.23 32.36
N ALA A 26 14.22 0.81 32.42
CA ALA A 26 13.03 0.93 31.58
C ALA A 26 13.38 1.02 30.08
N VAL A 27 14.42 1.77 29.72
CA VAL A 27 14.92 1.88 28.34
C VAL A 27 15.46 0.53 27.85
N VAL A 28 16.29 -0.15 28.66
CA VAL A 28 16.83 -1.47 28.30
C VAL A 28 15.72 -2.52 28.18
N ALA A 29 14.77 -2.54 29.12
CA ALA A 29 13.62 -3.44 29.09
C ALA A 29 12.71 -3.15 27.88
N GLY A 30 12.47 -1.87 27.57
CA GLY A 30 11.72 -1.45 26.39
C GLY A 30 12.41 -1.85 25.08
N TYR A 31 13.73 -1.65 24.97
CA TYR A 31 14.49 -2.08 23.80
C TYR A 31 14.53 -3.60 23.65
N ALA A 32 14.72 -4.33 24.76
CA ALA A 32 14.66 -5.79 24.75
C ALA A 32 13.27 -6.29 24.34
N PHE A 33 12.20 -5.70 24.89
CA PHE A 33 10.82 -6.01 24.50
C PHE A 33 10.57 -5.74 23.03
N TYR A 34 11.00 -4.58 22.51
CA TYR A 34 10.94 -4.28 21.07
C TYR A 34 11.66 -5.35 20.25
N ARG A 35 12.92 -5.67 20.57
CA ARG A 35 13.70 -6.68 19.83
C ARG A 35 13.10 -8.08 19.89
N LEU A 36 12.45 -8.45 21.00
CA LEU A 36 11.78 -9.74 21.20
C LEU A 36 10.41 -9.80 20.51
N THR A 37 9.76 -8.66 20.28
CA THR A 37 8.45 -8.55 19.61
C THR A 37 8.54 -8.14 18.15
N LEU A 38 9.76 -7.94 17.63
CA LEU A 38 10.00 -7.76 16.20
C LEU A 38 9.48 -8.99 15.44
N TYR A 39 8.46 -8.78 14.62
CA TYR A 39 7.99 -9.78 13.68
C TYR A 39 9.00 -9.91 12.54
N LYS A 40 9.90 -10.90 12.68
CA LYS A 40 10.97 -11.23 11.73
C LYS A 40 10.51 -12.28 10.74
N ALA A 41 11.11 -12.30 9.56
CA ALA A 41 10.79 -13.32 8.58
C ALA A 41 11.22 -14.70 9.08
N GLY A 42 10.39 -15.71 8.78
CA GLY A 42 10.78 -17.11 8.91
C GLY A 42 11.96 -17.44 7.97
N PRO A 43 12.63 -18.59 8.16
CA PRO A 43 13.69 -19.02 7.25
C PRO A 43 13.15 -19.17 5.84
N ALA A 44 13.91 -18.72 4.83
CA ALA A 44 13.57 -18.84 3.40
C ALA A 44 13.02 -20.23 3.06
N GLN A 45 12.04 -20.30 2.17
CA GLN A 45 11.55 -21.60 1.69
C GLN A 45 12.71 -22.36 1.04
N SER A 46 12.94 -23.59 1.49
CA SER A 46 13.99 -24.47 1.01
C SER A 46 13.41 -25.80 0.56
N GLY A 47 14.00 -26.39 -0.48
CA GLY A 47 13.47 -27.60 -1.10
C GLY A 47 12.26 -27.30 -1.99
N ARG A 48 11.43 -28.32 -2.23
CA ARG A 48 10.22 -28.20 -3.05
C ARG A 48 8.97 -28.30 -2.18
N LEU A 49 8.00 -27.45 -2.45
CA LEU A 49 6.65 -27.50 -1.89
C LEU A 49 5.65 -27.72 -3.03
N ALA A 50 4.74 -28.66 -2.86
CA ALA A 50 3.65 -28.94 -3.78
C ALA A 50 2.31 -28.64 -3.09
N LEU A 51 1.62 -27.60 -3.57
CA LEU A 51 0.21 -27.35 -3.22
C LEU A 51 -0.66 -28.18 -4.16
N THR A 52 -1.54 -29.02 -3.63
CA THR A 52 -2.27 -30.03 -4.43
C THR A 52 -3.79 -29.98 -4.23
N GLY A 53 -4.56 -30.28 -5.27
CA GLY A 53 -6.00 -30.54 -5.18
C GLY A 53 -6.92 -29.31 -5.15
N GLY A 54 -6.37 -28.09 -5.11
CA GLY A 54 -7.15 -26.85 -5.10
C GLY A 54 -7.59 -26.38 -6.48
N THR A 55 -8.45 -25.37 -6.51
CA THR A 55 -8.70 -24.57 -7.72
C THR A 55 -7.68 -23.45 -7.79
N VAL A 56 -6.90 -23.35 -8.86
CA VAL A 56 -5.87 -22.31 -9.02
C VAL A 56 -6.34 -21.28 -10.04
N LEU A 57 -6.26 -19.98 -9.70
CA LEU A 57 -6.47 -18.90 -10.67
C LEU A 57 -5.18 -18.69 -11.46
N LEU A 58 -5.11 -19.34 -12.63
CA LEU A 58 -3.90 -19.49 -13.43
C LEU A 58 -3.74 -18.37 -14.48
N GLY A 59 -2.53 -17.82 -14.57
CA GLY A 59 -2.17 -16.86 -15.61
C GLY A 59 -2.74 -15.46 -15.44
N PRO A 60 -2.43 -14.52 -16.35
CA PRO A 60 -2.88 -13.13 -16.29
C PRO A 60 -4.39 -12.98 -16.44
N GLU A 61 -5.05 -13.97 -17.05
CA GLU A 61 -6.51 -14.02 -17.19
C GLU A 61 -7.20 -14.63 -15.96
N LEU A 62 -6.45 -15.04 -14.93
CA LEU A 62 -6.96 -15.68 -13.71
C LEU A 62 -7.91 -16.86 -14.00
N ASN A 63 -7.56 -17.70 -14.99
CA ASN A 63 -8.40 -18.82 -15.40
C ASN A 63 -8.51 -19.84 -14.25
N PRO A 64 -9.72 -20.18 -13.78
CA PRO A 64 -9.87 -21.16 -12.72
C PRO A 64 -9.57 -22.57 -13.24
N VAL A 65 -8.54 -23.21 -12.69
CA VAL A 65 -8.15 -24.59 -13.01
C VAL A 65 -8.36 -25.47 -11.78
N ALA A 66 -9.39 -26.32 -11.83
CA ALA A 66 -9.74 -27.23 -10.74
C ALA A 66 -8.74 -28.38 -10.60
N ASN A 67 -8.58 -28.90 -9.37
CA ASN A 67 -7.68 -30.01 -9.04
C ASN A 67 -6.23 -29.79 -9.52
N ALA A 68 -5.79 -28.54 -9.53
CA ALA A 68 -4.45 -28.19 -9.98
C ALA A 68 -3.41 -28.43 -8.88
N THR A 69 -2.17 -28.59 -9.32
CA THR A 69 -0.98 -28.63 -8.48
C THR A 69 -0.10 -27.43 -8.78
N VAL A 70 0.43 -26.78 -7.74
CA VAL A 70 1.46 -25.72 -7.84
C VAL A 70 2.74 -26.26 -7.21
N ILE A 71 3.83 -26.28 -7.97
CA ILE A 71 5.16 -26.65 -7.47
C ILE A 71 5.97 -25.38 -7.25
N ILE A 72 6.48 -25.23 -6.04
CA ILE A 72 7.28 -24.12 -5.57
C ILE A 72 8.68 -24.64 -5.25
N GLU A 73 9.71 -23.98 -5.75
CA GLU A 73 11.11 -24.29 -5.46
C GLU A 73 11.86 -22.99 -5.14
N ASN A 74 12.47 -22.93 -3.95
CA ASN A 74 13.19 -21.76 -3.44
C ASN A 74 12.41 -20.44 -3.56
N GLY A 75 11.11 -20.49 -3.24
CA GLY A 75 10.19 -19.36 -3.26
C GLY A 75 9.67 -18.94 -4.63
N VAL A 76 9.96 -19.70 -5.69
CA VAL A 76 9.51 -19.44 -7.07
C VAL A 76 8.58 -20.56 -7.52
N ILE A 77 7.52 -20.22 -8.23
CA ILE A 77 6.64 -21.19 -8.89
C ILE A 77 7.39 -21.79 -10.08
N VAL A 78 7.57 -23.12 -10.10
CA VAL A 78 8.31 -23.81 -11.19
C VAL A 78 7.40 -24.60 -12.12
N ALA A 79 6.22 -25.01 -11.65
CA ALA A 79 5.21 -25.67 -12.47
C ALA A 79 3.81 -25.46 -11.86
N VAL A 80 2.79 -25.37 -12.72
CA VAL A 80 1.39 -25.28 -12.29
C VAL A 80 0.46 -25.88 -13.34
N GLY A 81 -0.55 -26.63 -12.88
CA GLY A 81 -1.55 -27.25 -13.76
C GLY A 81 -2.17 -28.54 -13.20
N PRO A 82 -3.15 -29.13 -13.89
CA PRO A 82 -3.86 -30.34 -13.43
C PRO A 82 -3.00 -31.61 -13.52
N ASP A 83 -2.09 -31.68 -14.50
CA ASP A 83 -1.28 -32.87 -14.80
C ASP A 83 0.19 -32.70 -14.40
N VAL A 84 0.48 -31.80 -13.45
CA VAL A 84 1.86 -31.56 -12.99
C VAL A 84 2.34 -32.73 -12.14
N GLU A 85 3.43 -33.37 -12.56
CA GLU A 85 4.08 -34.43 -11.79
C GLU A 85 4.71 -33.84 -10.52
N ILE A 86 4.33 -34.39 -9.36
CA ILE A 86 4.85 -33.96 -8.06
C ILE A 86 6.21 -34.62 -7.81
N PRO A 87 7.30 -33.86 -7.69
CA PRO A 87 8.61 -34.42 -7.39
C PRO A 87 8.59 -35.28 -6.11
N PRO A 88 9.28 -36.44 -6.06
CA PRO A 88 9.26 -37.33 -4.90
C PRO A 88 9.78 -36.69 -3.61
N ASP A 89 10.65 -35.69 -3.74
CA ASP A 89 11.27 -34.94 -2.66
C ASP A 89 10.45 -33.70 -2.23
N ALA A 90 9.33 -33.41 -2.91
CA ALA A 90 8.49 -32.26 -2.57
C ALA A 90 7.66 -32.52 -1.31
N GLU A 91 7.70 -31.58 -0.37
CA GLU A 91 6.71 -31.49 0.71
C GLU A 91 5.34 -31.26 0.09
N ARG A 92 4.33 -32.04 0.49
CA ARG A 92 2.98 -31.93 -0.07
C ARG A 92 2.06 -31.24 0.93
N ARG A 93 1.34 -30.22 0.47
CA ARG A 93 0.24 -29.57 1.18
C ARG A 93 -1.04 -29.73 0.39
N ASP A 94 -2.00 -30.42 0.97
CA ASP A 94 -3.33 -30.57 0.39
C ASP A 94 -4.14 -29.29 0.60
N VAL A 95 -4.60 -28.71 -0.52
CA VAL A 95 -5.45 -27.52 -0.56
C VAL A 95 -6.77 -27.83 -1.26
N SER A 96 -7.19 -29.10 -1.27
CA SER A 96 -8.48 -29.53 -1.79
C SER A 96 -9.62 -28.71 -1.19
N GLY A 97 -10.58 -28.36 -2.04
CA GLY A 97 -11.74 -27.54 -1.68
C GLY A 97 -11.44 -26.05 -1.43
N ARG A 98 -10.20 -25.59 -1.63
CA ARG A 98 -9.80 -24.18 -1.54
C ARG A 98 -9.53 -23.60 -2.93
N THR A 99 -9.54 -22.27 -2.99
CA THR A 99 -9.08 -21.51 -4.15
C THR A 99 -7.72 -20.88 -3.86
N VAL A 100 -6.78 -21.02 -4.78
CA VAL A 100 -5.44 -20.43 -4.74
C VAL A 100 -5.37 -19.29 -5.75
N LEU A 101 -5.05 -18.09 -5.26
CA LEU A 101 -4.95 -16.85 -6.03
C LEU A 101 -3.53 -16.29 -5.90
N PRO A 102 -3.09 -15.38 -6.81
CA PRO A 102 -1.95 -14.54 -6.51
C PRO A 102 -2.20 -13.76 -5.21
N GLY A 103 -1.15 -13.52 -4.43
CA GLY A 103 -1.25 -12.64 -3.27
C GLY A 103 -1.71 -11.24 -3.67
N LEU A 104 -2.54 -10.62 -2.83
CA LEU A 104 -3.16 -9.34 -3.13
C LEU A 104 -2.13 -8.20 -3.06
N ILE A 105 -2.36 -7.18 -3.89
CA ILE A 105 -1.55 -5.97 -4.01
C ILE A 105 -2.40 -4.77 -3.63
N ASP A 106 -2.05 -4.10 -2.52
CA ASP A 106 -2.66 -2.81 -2.17
C ASP A 106 -1.90 -1.68 -2.86
N SER A 107 -2.55 -1.02 -3.83
CA SER A 107 -1.90 0.02 -4.64
C SER A 107 -1.87 1.38 -3.98
N HIS A 108 -2.45 1.58 -2.79
CA HIS A 108 -2.40 2.89 -2.15
C HIS A 108 -2.42 2.74 -0.64
N VAL A 109 -1.26 2.91 0.00
CA VAL A 109 -1.16 2.91 1.46
C VAL A 109 -0.22 4.00 1.94
N HIS A 110 -0.42 4.43 3.20
CA HIS A 110 0.51 5.28 3.95
C HIS A 110 1.03 4.50 5.15
N LEU A 111 2.31 4.13 5.12
CA LEU A 111 2.88 3.20 6.10
C LEU A 111 3.26 3.90 7.41
N SER A 112 3.65 5.17 7.35
CA SER A 112 4.06 5.99 8.50
C SER A 112 2.89 6.58 9.30
N SER A 113 1.70 6.60 8.73
CA SER A 113 0.50 7.16 9.37
C SER A 113 -0.11 6.18 10.38
N PRO A 114 -0.44 6.61 11.61
CA PRO A 114 -1.07 5.76 12.62
C PRO A 114 -2.49 5.36 12.20
N GLU A 115 -2.92 4.16 12.59
CA GLU A 115 -4.27 3.63 12.32
C GLU A 115 -5.16 4.20 13.40
N ARG A 116 -6.24 4.83 12.99
CA ARG A 116 -7.15 5.52 13.90
C ARG A 116 -8.56 5.37 13.40
N GLU A 117 -9.52 5.45 14.30
CA GLU A 117 -10.91 5.54 13.88
C GLU A 117 -11.24 6.97 13.43
N ARG A 118 -12.21 7.08 12.52
CA ARG A 118 -12.65 8.39 12.01
C ARG A 118 -13.31 9.20 13.14
N GLY A 119 -12.80 10.41 13.37
CA GLY A 119 -13.37 11.34 14.35
C GLY A 119 -12.76 11.25 15.75
N GLU A 120 -11.74 10.43 15.97
CA GLU A 120 -10.99 10.42 17.24
C GLU A 120 -10.08 11.65 17.38
N GLU A 121 -10.27 12.43 18.45
CA GLU A 121 -9.36 13.51 18.85
C GLU A 121 -8.19 12.97 19.69
N ILE A 122 -6.99 13.50 19.47
CA ILE A 122 -5.79 13.10 20.21
C ILE A 122 -5.66 13.97 21.46
N GLY A 123 -5.91 13.39 22.62
CA GLY A 123 -5.57 13.99 23.90
C GLY A 123 -4.09 13.83 24.24
N PHE A 124 -3.58 14.69 25.10
CA PHE A 124 -2.22 14.58 25.66
C PHE A 124 -1.94 13.19 26.26
N TRP A 125 -2.96 12.51 26.78
CA TRP A 125 -2.86 11.19 27.40
C TRP A 125 -2.78 10.04 26.39
N ASP A 126 -3.08 10.28 25.12
CA ASP A 126 -2.94 9.30 24.03
C ASP A 126 -1.51 9.28 23.47
N MET A 127 -0.69 10.30 23.77
CA MET A 127 0.70 10.42 23.30
C MET A 127 1.57 9.20 23.63
N PRO A 128 1.51 8.58 24.82
CA PRO A 128 2.21 7.33 25.08
C PRO A 128 1.71 6.16 24.21
N GLY A 129 0.42 6.14 23.88
CA GLY A 129 -0.19 5.22 22.91
C GLY A 129 0.36 5.47 21.51
N VAL A 130 0.37 6.71 21.03
CA VAL A 130 0.94 7.10 19.72
C VAL A 130 2.44 6.79 19.62
N VAL A 131 3.21 6.97 20.69
CA VAL A 131 4.64 6.61 20.72
C VAL A 131 4.81 5.09 20.77
N ALA A 132 3.99 4.40 21.56
CA ALA A 132 3.99 2.94 21.61
C ALA A 132 3.53 2.33 20.28
N ASP A 133 2.59 2.97 19.59
CA ASP A 133 2.17 2.68 18.23
C ASP A 133 3.38 2.91 17.36
N TRP A 134 3.96 4.10 17.22
CA TRP A 134 5.22 4.30 16.48
C TRP A 134 6.29 3.20 16.68
N VAL A 135 6.44 2.65 17.90
CA VAL A 135 7.34 1.52 18.20
C VAL A 135 6.77 0.12 17.86
N ARG A 136 5.44 -0.11 17.97
CA ARG A 136 4.70 -1.37 17.70
C ARG A 136 4.00 -1.44 16.33
N TYR A 137 3.88 -0.32 15.64
CA TYR A 137 3.08 -0.10 14.45
C TYR A 137 3.66 -0.88 13.27
N TYR A 138 4.98 -1.14 13.29
CA TYR A 138 5.63 -1.97 12.28
C TYR A 138 5.19 -3.43 12.33
N PRO A 139 5.25 -4.18 13.46
CA PRO A 139 4.78 -5.57 13.47
C PRO A 139 3.28 -5.78 13.19
N GLY A 140 2.39 -5.10 13.90
CA GLY A 140 0.94 -5.35 13.84
C GLY A 140 0.37 -5.07 12.45
N LYS A 141 0.58 -3.85 11.94
CA LYS A 141 0.14 -3.44 10.60
C LYS A 141 0.66 -4.38 9.49
N ARG A 142 1.94 -4.80 9.57
CA ARG A 142 2.51 -5.78 8.63
C ARG A 142 1.83 -7.14 8.73
N GLN A 143 1.55 -7.60 9.93
CA GLN A 143 0.80 -8.85 10.15
C GLN A 143 -0.61 -8.72 9.60
N ASP A 144 -1.28 -7.58 9.79
CA ASP A 144 -2.66 -7.38 9.34
C ASP A 144 -2.76 -7.35 7.83
N PHE A 145 -1.82 -6.73 7.11
CA PHE A 145 -1.71 -6.91 5.65
C PHE A 145 -1.64 -8.40 5.26
N LEU A 146 -0.70 -9.14 5.85
CA LEU A 146 -0.50 -10.56 5.51
C LEU A 146 -1.70 -11.43 5.89
N ARG A 147 -2.35 -11.18 7.03
CA ARG A 147 -3.55 -11.91 7.51
C ARG A 147 -4.74 -11.78 6.58
N HIS A 148 -4.83 -10.66 5.87
CA HIS A 148 -5.87 -10.41 4.87
C HIS A 148 -5.40 -10.76 3.44
N GLY A 149 -4.29 -11.50 3.28
CA GLY A 149 -3.83 -11.94 1.96
C GLY A 149 -3.05 -10.92 1.16
N VAL A 150 -2.72 -9.76 1.74
CA VAL A 150 -1.95 -8.69 1.07
C VAL A 150 -0.47 -8.99 1.19
N THR A 151 0.13 -9.49 0.10
CA THR A 151 1.55 -9.85 0.04
C THR A 151 2.42 -8.74 -0.53
N THR A 152 1.84 -7.72 -1.16
CA THR A 152 2.53 -6.54 -1.68
C THR A 152 1.74 -5.27 -1.39
N VAL A 153 2.42 -4.18 -1.05
CA VAL A 153 1.80 -2.87 -0.90
C VAL A 153 2.63 -1.80 -1.63
N ARG A 154 1.94 -0.77 -2.14
CA ARG A 154 2.53 0.43 -2.71
C ARG A 154 2.37 1.61 -1.76
N SER A 155 3.49 2.02 -1.15
CA SER A 155 3.57 3.22 -0.32
C SER A 155 3.47 4.47 -1.21
N MET A 156 2.46 5.31 -0.94
CA MET A 156 2.09 6.46 -1.79
C MET A 156 2.42 7.82 -1.16
N GLY A 157 3.27 7.85 -0.14
CA GLY A 157 3.69 9.08 0.50
C GLY A 157 4.15 8.84 1.92
N ASP A 158 5.47 8.71 2.09
CA ASP A 158 6.11 8.44 3.37
C ASP A 158 7.48 9.14 3.44
N GLU A 159 8.09 9.23 4.63
CA GLU A 159 9.46 9.74 4.77
C GLU A 159 10.45 8.88 3.95
N ASN A 160 11.20 9.53 3.06
CA ASN A 160 12.01 8.85 2.06
C ASN A 160 13.06 7.91 2.68
N ALA A 161 13.95 8.44 3.53
CA ALA A 161 15.03 7.66 4.14
C ALA A 161 14.49 6.46 4.92
N TRP A 162 13.37 6.67 5.61
CA TRP A 162 12.71 5.65 6.40
C TRP A 162 12.08 4.54 5.54
N VAL A 163 11.32 4.88 4.50
CA VAL A 163 10.62 3.86 3.69
C VAL A 163 11.61 3.00 2.90
N HIS A 164 12.73 3.58 2.47
CA HIS A 164 13.85 2.84 1.89
C HIS A 164 14.49 1.84 2.87
N ASP A 165 14.75 2.27 4.11
CA ASP A 165 15.26 1.38 5.17
C ASP A 165 14.28 0.23 5.46
N PHE A 166 12.99 0.55 5.49
CA PHE A 166 11.95 -0.45 5.71
C PHE A 166 11.86 -1.47 4.57
N ARG A 167 11.90 -1.01 3.32
CA ARG A 167 11.95 -1.87 2.12
C ARG A 167 13.13 -2.82 2.17
N ARG A 168 14.34 -2.32 2.48
CA ARG A 168 15.55 -3.17 2.58
C ARG A 168 15.44 -4.23 3.67
N LYS A 169 14.96 -3.86 4.87
CA LYS A 169 14.79 -4.80 5.98
C LYS A 169 13.79 -5.92 5.66
N ILE A 170 12.71 -5.59 4.95
CA ILE A 170 11.74 -6.58 4.48
C ILE A 170 12.34 -7.47 3.38
N ALA A 171 13.06 -6.89 2.42
CA ALA A 171 13.68 -7.62 1.30
C ALA A 171 14.80 -8.57 1.77
N GLN A 172 15.53 -8.20 2.81
CA GLN A 172 16.62 -8.99 3.40
C GLN A 172 16.12 -10.03 4.42
N GLY A 173 14.81 -10.10 4.68
CA GLY A 173 14.23 -11.01 5.67
C GLY A 173 14.50 -10.64 7.12
N GLU A 174 15.03 -9.44 7.40
CA GLU A 174 15.15 -8.94 8.78
C GLU A 174 13.76 -8.75 9.42
N LEU A 175 12.77 -8.40 8.58
CA LEU A 175 11.40 -8.08 8.95
C LEU A 175 10.40 -8.86 8.06
N GLU A 176 9.39 -9.50 8.67
CA GLU A 176 8.27 -10.16 7.95
C GLU A 176 7.15 -9.18 7.58
N GLY A 177 6.75 -9.09 6.32
CA GLY A 177 5.69 -8.18 5.90
C GLY A 177 5.39 -8.32 4.42
N PRO A 178 4.48 -7.50 3.87
CA PRO A 178 4.30 -7.43 2.43
C PRO A 178 5.57 -6.89 1.75
N ARG A 179 5.81 -7.31 0.51
CA ARG A 179 6.76 -6.67 -0.40
C ARG A 179 6.38 -5.20 -0.58
N LEU A 180 7.37 -4.31 -0.62
CA LEU A 180 7.14 -2.87 -0.73
C LEU A 180 7.53 -2.36 -2.12
N LEU A 181 6.58 -1.69 -2.77
CA LEU A 181 6.83 -0.72 -3.82
C LEU A 181 6.66 0.67 -3.19
N ILE A 182 7.51 1.64 -3.54
CA ILE A 182 7.53 2.94 -2.84
C ILE A 182 7.52 4.09 -3.84
N ALA A 183 6.70 5.10 -3.54
CA ALA A 183 6.78 6.41 -4.19
C ALA A 183 7.79 7.35 -3.50
N GLY A 184 8.11 7.07 -2.24
CA GLY A 184 8.90 7.95 -1.39
C GLY A 184 8.11 9.22 -1.01
N PRO A 185 8.71 10.41 -1.08
CA PRO A 185 8.08 11.66 -0.67
C PRO A 185 7.08 12.18 -1.71
N MET A 186 6.09 12.92 -1.25
CA MET A 186 5.09 13.54 -2.12
C MET A 186 5.56 14.89 -2.64
N PHE A 187 5.44 15.14 -3.95
CA PHE A 187 5.61 16.47 -4.51
C PHE A 187 4.35 17.31 -4.26
N THR A 188 4.52 18.49 -3.66
CA THR A 188 3.43 19.40 -3.30
C THR A 188 3.94 20.85 -3.20
N THR A 189 3.10 21.77 -2.72
CA THR A 189 3.41 23.19 -2.50
C THR A 189 3.31 23.54 -1.00
N PRO A 190 3.84 24.69 -0.55
CA PRO A 190 3.67 25.13 0.84
C PRO A 190 2.20 25.28 1.27
N GLY A 191 1.31 25.69 0.34
CA GLY A 191 -0.12 25.79 0.57
C GLY A 191 -0.93 24.55 0.17
N GLY A 192 -0.28 23.46 -0.24
CA GLY A 192 -0.90 22.25 -0.77
C GLY A 192 -1.11 21.16 0.29
N HIS A 193 -1.83 20.11 -0.08
CA HIS A 193 -1.94 18.89 0.73
C HIS A 193 -0.62 18.07 0.66
N PRO A 194 -0.13 17.43 1.75
CA PRO A 194 -0.69 17.45 3.11
C PRO A 194 -0.17 18.59 4.01
N ILE A 195 0.73 19.46 3.55
CA ILE A 195 1.33 20.54 4.37
C ILE A 195 0.25 21.43 4.97
N ALA A 196 -0.61 21.99 4.13
CA ALA A 196 -1.67 22.88 4.57
C ALA A 196 -2.79 22.13 5.31
N THR A 197 -3.05 20.85 5.02
CA THR A 197 -4.18 20.10 5.60
C THR A 197 -3.84 19.42 6.93
N PHE A 198 -2.68 18.78 7.03
CA PHE A 198 -2.24 18.02 8.21
C PHE A 198 -1.12 18.71 8.99
N GLY A 199 -0.63 19.88 8.53
CA GLY A 199 0.40 20.64 9.23
C GLY A 199 1.78 20.00 9.13
N LEU A 200 2.02 19.19 8.08
CA LEU A 200 3.32 18.58 7.85
C LEU A 200 4.38 19.67 7.61
N GLU A 201 5.56 19.51 8.22
CA GLU A 201 6.65 20.46 8.03
C GLU A 201 7.11 20.47 6.58
N ARG A 202 7.21 21.67 5.97
CA ARG A 202 7.62 21.82 4.55
C ARG A 202 9.02 21.27 4.24
N ASN A 203 9.86 21.13 5.25
CA ASN A 203 11.23 20.61 5.20
C ASN A 203 11.33 19.16 5.71
N SER A 204 10.18 18.51 5.96
CA SER A 204 10.13 17.08 6.27
C SER A 204 10.62 16.25 5.09
N ASP A 205 11.21 15.10 5.37
CA ASP A 205 11.62 14.16 4.34
C ASP A 205 10.42 13.46 3.65
N ALA A 206 9.19 13.66 4.12
CA ALA A 206 7.97 13.12 3.51
C ALA A 206 7.44 13.96 2.32
N VAL A 207 7.99 15.15 2.07
CA VAL A 207 7.53 16.03 0.98
C VAL A 207 8.69 16.60 0.16
N ARG A 208 8.38 16.97 -1.09
CA ARG A 208 9.24 17.75 -1.98
C ARG A 208 8.46 18.98 -2.44
N VAL A 209 9.04 20.16 -2.27
CA VAL A 209 8.37 21.45 -2.49
C VAL A 209 9.20 22.32 -3.44
N PRO A 210 9.33 21.90 -4.72
CA PRO A 210 10.16 22.64 -5.68
C PRO A 210 9.55 24.01 -5.99
N SER A 211 10.42 25.00 -6.12
CA SER A 211 10.06 26.39 -6.46
C SER A 211 10.26 26.74 -7.94
N SER A 212 10.91 25.85 -8.69
CA SER A 212 11.21 26.00 -10.12
C SER A 212 11.19 24.65 -10.86
N PRO A 213 11.00 24.65 -12.19
CA PRO A 213 11.14 23.46 -13.02
C PRO A 213 12.49 22.76 -12.83
N GLU A 214 13.59 23.50 -12.77
CA GLU A 214 14.94 22.94 -12.62
C GLU A 214 15.10 22.20 -11.29
N GLU A 215 14.67 22.83 -10.18
CA GLU A 215 14.67 22.22 -8.85
C GLU A 215 13.80 20.96 -8.81
N ALA A 216 12.63 20.99 -9.47
CA ALA A 216 11.75 19.82 -9.56
C ALA A 216 12.45 18.64 -10.24
N ARG A 217 13.18 18.89 -11.34
CA ARG A 217 13.95 17.87 -12.04
C ARG A 217 15.09 17.31 -11.18
N GLU A 218 15.78 18.17 -10.43
CA GLU A 218 16.83 17.74 -9.49
C GLU A 218 16.26 16.83 -8.41
N MET A 219 15.13 17.21 -7.81
CA MET A 219 14.44 16.40 -6.79
C MET A 219 13.97 15.06 -7.36
N VAL A 220 13.40 15.03 -8.58
CA VAL A 220 12.99 13.76 -9.22
C VAL A 220 14.20 12.89 -9.49
N ARG A 221 15.27 13.42 -10.11
CA ARG A 221 16.51 12.65 -10.35
C ARG A 221 17.06 12.03 -9.08
N ALA A 222 17.05 12.75 -7.97
CA ALA A 222 17.54 12.24 -6.70
C ALA A 222 16.74 11.04 -6.16
N LEU A 223 15.47 10.87 -6.56
CA LEU A 223 14.61 9.77 -6.14
C LEU A 223 14.66 8.58 -7.11
N VAL A 224 14.77 8.85 -8.41
CA VAL A 224 14.69 7.82 -9.46
C VAL A 224 16.06 7.30 -9.90
N THR A 225 17.14 7.87 -9.37
CA THR A 225 18.52 7.44 -9.64
C THR A 225 19.20 7.02 -8.35
N GLY A 226 20.12 6.04 -8.42
CA GLY A 226 20.86 5.51 -7.28
C GLY A 226 20.76 3.99 -7.16
N ASP A 227 21.27 3.45 -6.05
CA ASP A 227 21.34 2.00 -5.80
C ASP A 227 19.99 1.39 -5.38
N ASP A 228 19.07 2.23 -4.90
CA ASP A 228 17.78 1.84 -4.35
C ASP A 228 16.73 2.90 -4.75
N PRO A 229 16.38 3.07 -6.04
CA PRO A 229 15.47 4.12 -6.50
C PRO A 229 14.02 3.88 -6.06
N VAL A 230 13.18 4.91 -6.07
CA VAL A 230 11.72 4.77 -5.92
C VAL A 230 11.11 4.07 -7.14
N ASP A 231 10.00 3.37 -6.93
CA ASP A 231 9.29 2.62 -7.97
C ASP A 231 8.37 3.52 -8.81
N LEU A 232 7.93 4.64 -8.24
CA LEU A 232 7.12 5.67 -8.90
C LEU A 232 7.31 7.04 -8.23
N ILE A 233 6.74 8.08 -8.82
CA ILE A 233 6.63 9.42 -8.23
C ILE A 233 5.17 9.72 -7.87
N LYS A 234 4.96 10.35 -6.71
CA LYS A 234 3.66 10.85 -6.28
C LYS A 234 3.62 12.38 -6.34
N VAL A 235 2.58 12.92 -6.96
CA VAL A 235 2.27 14.36 -6.95
C VAL A 235 0.93 14.62 -6.30
N ILE A 236 0.78 15.80 -5.69
CA ILE A 236 -0.48 16.27 -5.13
C ILE A 236 -0.93 17.51 -5.90
N GLN A 237 -1.93 17.36 -6.76
CA GLN A 237 -2.50 18.44 -7.57
C GLN A 237 -3.91 18.76 -7.07
N GLU A 238 -4.03 19.58 -6.04
CA GLU A 238 -5.34 19.88 -5.44
C GLU A 238 -5.54 21.36 -5.17
N ARG A 239 -6.69 21.89 -5.62
CA ARG A 239 -7.15 23.26 -5.34
C ARG A 239 -8.00 23.39 -4.06
N GLY A 240 -8.37 22.27 -3.44
CA GLY A 240 -9.23 22.26 -2.26
C GLY A 240 -10.70 22.58 -2.58
N ASN A 241 -11.47 22.99 -1.58
CA ASN A 241 -12.86 23.43 -1.72
C ASN A 241 -12.96 24.87 -1.22
N PRO A 242 -13.33 25.86 -2.06
CA PRO A 242 -13.43 27.26 -1.64
C PRO A 242 -14.32 27.53 -0.42
N GLU A 243 -15.32 26.68 -0.17
CA GLU A 243 -16.23 26.78 0.98
C GLU A 243 -15.63 26.22 2.28
N ARG A 244 -14.64 25.32 2.17
CA ARG A 244 -14.01 24.66 3.33
C ARG A 244 -12.57 25.11 3.54
N LYS A 245 -11.74 24.95 2.49
CA LYS A 245 -10.32 25.25 2.48
C LYS A 245 -9.80 25.31 1.04
N VAL A 246 -9.25 26.46 0.67
CA VAL A 246 -8.49 26.63 -0.58
C VAL A 246 -7.08 26.06 -0.38
N LEU A 247 -6.60 25.32 -1.37
CA LEU A 247 -5.24 24.77 -1.42
C LEU A 247 -4.51 25.30 -2.65
N GLU A 248 -3.18 25.30 -2.55
CA GLU A 248 -2.30 25.74 -3.62
C GLU A 248 -1.87 24.53 -4.49
N PRO A 249 -2.34 24.40 -5.74
CA PRO A 249 -1.90 23.33 -6.63
C PRO A 249 -0.47 23.59 -7.14
N ILE A 250 0.19 22.55 -7.65
CA ILE A 250 1.51 22.68 -8.26
C ILE A 250 1.38 23.51 -9.55
N ARG A 251 2.31 24.45 -9.76
CA ARG A 251 2.35 25.29 -10.96
C ARG A 251 2.51 24.40 -12.22
N PRO A 252 1.79 24.64 -13.33
CA PRO A 252 1.80 23.74 -14.48
C PRO A 252 3.19 23.44 -15.09
N ASP A 253 4.11 24.40 -15.13
CA ASP A 253 5.49 24.20 -15.62
C ASP A 253 6.34 23.34 -14.68
N ILE A 254 6.11 23.43 -13.36
CA ILE A 254 6.75 22.59 -12.35
C ILE A 254 6.17 21.17 -12.44
N LEU A 255 4.84 21.03 -12.53
CA LEU A 255 4.18 19.74 -12.70
C LEU A 255 4.68 19.01 -13.97
N ALA A 256 4.74 19.72 -15.09
CA ALA A 256 5.29 19.18 -16.34
C ALA A 256 6.76 18.79 -16.19
N ALA A 257 7.57 19.57 -15.47
CA ALA A 257 8.98 19.24 -15.24
C ALA A 257 9.18 17.99 -14.36
N ILE A 258 8.33 17.78 -13.36
CA ILE A 258 8.30 16.55 -12.55
C ILE A 258 8.02 15.35 -13.45
N ILE A 259 6.94 15.42 -14.24
CA ILE A 259 6.48 14.30 -15.06
C ILE A 259 7.48 13.96 -16.17
N ASP A 260 7.93 14.97 -16.92
CA ASP A 260 8.91 14.80 -17.99
C ASP A 260 10.25 14.24 -17.47
N GLU A 261 10.71 14.66 -16.29
CA GLU A 261 11.92 14.06 -15.71
C GLU A 261 11.71 12.61 -15.28
N ALA A 262 10.59 12.28 -14.63
CA ALA A 262 10.29 10.91 -14.23
C ALA A 262 10.24 9.98 -15.47
N HIS A 263 9.58 10.44 -16.55
CA HIS A 263 9.47 9.69 -17.80
C HIS A 263 10.82 9.46 -18.50
N ARG A 264 11.77 10.41 -18.41
CA ARG A 264 13.15 10.21 -18.92
C ARG A 264 13.88 9.07 -18.22
N HIS A 265 13.53 8.77 -16.98
CA HIS A 265 14.06 7.64 -16.21
C HIS A 265 13.12 6.44 -16.19
N HIS A 266 12.10 6.43 -17.04
CA HIS A 266 11.09 5.37 -17.15
C HIS A 266 10.28 5.14 -15.87
N THR A 267 10.19 6.15 -15.00
CA THR A 267 9.43 6.11 -13.75
C THR A 267 8.04 6.70 -13.97
N LYS A 268 7.02 5.99 -13.47
CA LYS A 268 5.60 6.41 -13.57
C LYS A 268 5.26 7.47 -12.54
N VAL A 269 4.27 8.32 -12.84
CA VAL A 269 3.80 9.38 -11.93
C VAL A 269 2.31 9.23 -11.65
N PHE A 270 1.97 9.17 -10.36
CA PHE A 270 0.58 9.08 -9.88
C PHE A 270 0.20 10.34 -9.11
N ALA A 271 -1.06 10.76 -9.23
CA ALA A 271 -1.52 12.02 -8.68
C ALA A 271 -2.72 11.86 -7.74
N HIS A 272 -2.64 12.49 -6.57
CA HIS A 272 -3.86 12.94 -5.87
C HIS A 272 -4.41 14.17 -6.59
N TRP A 273 -5.73 14.27 -6.70
CA TRP A 273 -6.42 15.38 -7.35
C TRP A 273 -7.71 15.74 -6.62
N GLY A 274 -8.42 16.78 -7.06
CA GLY A 274 -9.69 17.16 -6.42
C GLY A 274 -10.75 17.68 -7.37
N THR A 275 -10.39 18.47 -8.38
CA THR A 275 -11.33 19.21 -9.24
C THR A 275 -11.16 18.86 -10.73
N ARG A 276 -12.09 19.31 -11.58
CA ARG A 276 -11.97 19.15 -13.04
C ARG A 276 -10.75 19.88 -13.58
N GLU A 277 -10.43 21.03 -13.02
CA GLU A 277 -9.25 21.82 -13.35
C GLU A 277 -7.95 21.08 -12.95
N ASP A 278 -7.92 20.42 -11.80
CA ASP A 278 -6.80 19.56 -11.40
C ASP A 278 -6.61 18.40 -12.40
N LEU A 279 -7.70 17.74 -12.79
CA LEU A 279 -7.68 16.65 -13.77
C LEU A 279 -7.16 17.14 -15.14
N ALA A 280 -7.60 18.32 -15.59
CA ALA A 280 -7.16 18.91 -16.85
C ALA A 280 -5.65 19.22 -16.83
N ASP A 281 -5.12 19.78 -15.74
CA ASP A 281 -3.68 20.03 -15.59
C ASP A 281 -2.87 18.73 -15.66
N LEU A 282 -3.34 17.68 -14.96
CA LEU A 282 -2.66 16.38 -14.91
C LEU A 282 -2.64 15.67 -16.27
N VAL A 283 -3.78 15.65 -16.96
CA VAL A 283 -3.90 15.07 -18.30
C VAL A 283 -3.03 15.86 -19.29
N ALA A 284 -3.02 17.18 -19.23
CA ALA A 284 -2.18 18.02 -20.08
C ALA A 284 -0.68 17.80 -19.83
N ALA A 285 -0.29 17.51 -18.59
CA ALA A 285 1.10 17.25 -18.21
C ALA A 285 1.55 15.81 -18.50
N GLY A 286 0.63 14.89 -18.87
CA GLY A 286 0.95 13.51 -19.22
C GLY A 286 1.05 12.57 -18.01
N ILE A 287 0.18 12.73 -17.01
CA ILE A 287 0.13 11.83 -15.85
C ILE A 287 -0.06 10.36 -16.25
N ASP A 288 0.48 9.42 -15.46
CA ASP A 288 0.30 7.97 -15.72
C ASP A 288 -0.82 7.34 -14.90
N GLY A 289 -1.13 7.92 -13.74
CA GLY A 289 -2.15 7.39 -12.86
C GLY A 289 -2.82 8.43 -11.98
N LEU A 290 -4.08 8.18 -11.68
CA LEU A 290 -4.91 8.99 -10.81
C LEU A 290 -5.24 8.18 -9.57
N ASP A 291 -5.00 8.77 -8.41
CA ASP A 291 -5.47 8.26 -7.13
C ASP A 291 -6.75 9.00 -6.76
N HIS A 292 -7.68 8.25 -6.17
CA HIS A 292 -9.02 8.67 -5.81
C HIS A 292 -9.92 8.95 -7.02
N LEU A 293 -11.20 8.58 -6.87
CA LEU A 293 -12.26 9.01 -7.77
C LEU A 293 -13.02 10.18 -7.13
N GLU A 294 -12.60 11.40 -7.46
CA GLU A 294 -12.93 12.61 -6.71
C GLU A 294 -14.31 13.20 -7.06
N PRO A 295 -15.25 13.31 -6.11
CA PRO A 295 -16.59 13.83 -6.38
C PRO A 295 -16.63 15.24 -6.93
N ARG A 296 -15.75 16.13 -6.45
CA ARG A 296 -15.67 17.50 -6.97
C ARG A 296 -15.21 17.54 -8.44
N GLY A 297 -14.51 16.51 -8.90
CA GLY A 297 -14.12 16.34 -10.28
C GLY A 297 -15.21 15.72 -11.14
N VAL A 298 -15.89 14.68 -10.63
CA VAL A 298 -16.70 13.79 -11.50
C VAL A 298 -18.11 13.48 -11.02
N ARG A 299 -18.56 13.97 -9.86
CA ARG A 299 -19.93 13.71 -9.36
C ARG A 299 -20.98 14.05 -10.43
N ASP A 300 -20.82 15.19 -11.08
CA ASP A 300 -21.75 15.69 -12.11
C ASP A 300 -21.41 15.16 -13.53
N GLY A 301 -20.78 13.99 -13.62
CA GLY A 301 -20.32 13.38 -14.88
C GLY A 301 -18.84 13.62 -15.13
N TRP A 302 -18.20 12.75 -15.92
CA TRP A 302 -16.88 13.07 -16.48
C TRP A 302 -16.98 14.32 -17.37
N PRO A 303 -15.90 15.09 -17.56
CA PRO A 303 -15.87 16.02 -18.68
C PRO A 303 -16.00 15.25 -20.01
N ASP A 304 -16.61 15.86 -21.02
CA ASP A 304 -16.99 15.17 -22.26
C ASP A 304 -15.80 14.44 -22.90
N GLY A 305 -15.96 13.12 -23.12
CA GLY A 305 -14.96 12.25 -23.74
C GLY A 305 -13.74 11.93 -22.87
N TYR A 306 -13.75 12.29 -21.58
CA TYR A 306 -12.61 12.01 -20.70
C TYR A 306 -12.38 10.52 -20.45
N PRO A 307 -13.38 9.66 -20.21
CA PRO A 307 -13.14 8.22 -20.04
C PRO A 307 -12.30 7.64 -21.18
N GLU A 308 -12.67 7.93 -22.43
CA GLU A 308 -11.94 7.49 -23.62
C GLU A 308 -10.56 8.14 -23.73
N THR A 309 -10.44 9.43 -23.39
CA THR A 309 -9.15 10.14 -23.38
C THR A 309 -8.18 9.51 -22.38
N LEU A 310 -8.64 9.24 -21.15
CA LEU A 310 -7.84 8.61 -20.10
C LEU A 310 -7.39 7.21 -20.54
N VAL A 311 -8.28 6.43 -21.16
CA VAL A 311 -7.97 5.11 -21.73
C VAL A 311 -6.93 5.20 -22.85
N GLN A 312 -7.12 6.11 -23.80
CA GLN A 312 -6.21 6.30 -24.93
C GLN A 312 -4.80 6.72 -24.49
N GLN A 313 -4.71 7.51 -23.42
CA GLN A 313 -3.43 7.90 -22.81
C GLN A 313 -2.86 6.82 -21.88
N GLY A 314 -3.59 5.72 -21.65
CA GLY A 314 -3.15 4.61 -20.82
C GLY A 314 -3.12 4.93 -19.32
N ILE A 315 -3.89 5.93 -18.88
CA ILE A 315 -3.98 6.38 -17.49
C ILE A 315 -4.63 5.30 -16.64
N THR A 316 -3.99 5.00 -15.50
CA THR A 316 -4.46 4.01 -14.53
C THR A 316 -5.22 4.70 -13.40
N LEU A 317 -6.37 4.19 -12.99
CA LEU A 317 -7.17 4.76 -11.90
C LEU A 317 -7.15 3.84 -10.67
N ALA A 318 -6.78 4.40 -9.52
CA ALA A 318 -6.97 3.80 -8.20
C ALA A 318 -8.13 4.51 -7.48
N PRO A 319 -9.37 3.96 -7.47
CA PRO A 319 -10.54 4.69 -6.98
C PRO A 319 -10.50 5.01 -5.49
N THR A 320 -9.90 4.15 -4.66
CA THR A 320 -9.81 4.30 -3.20
C THR A 320 -11.18 4.56 -2.56
N LEU A 321 -12.17 3.76 -2.95
CA LEU A 321 -13.51 3.84 -2.37
C LEU A 321 -13.49 3.51 -0.87
N ALA A 322 -12.58 2.66 -0.38
CA ALA A 322 -12.49 2.31 1.03
C ALA A 322 -12.35 3.53 1.96
N VAL A 323 -11.57 4.54 1.58
CA VAL A 323 -11.39 5.78 2.37
C VAL A 323 -12.47 6.82 2.11
N THR A 324 -12.98 6.88 0.87
CA THR A 324 -13.87 7.96 0.41
C THR A 324 -15.35 7.64 0.61
N ASP A 325 -15.78 6.40 0.33
CA ASP A 325 -17.18 5.94 0.40
C ASP A 325 -17.84 6.20 1.76
N PRO A 326 -17.20 5.97 2.93
CA PRO A 326 -17.80 6.27 4.22
C PRO A 326 -18.18 7.75 4.41
N GLY A 327 -17.55 8.65 3.66
CA GLY A 327 -17.82 10.09 3.70
C GLY A 327 -18.92 10.56 2.74
N PHE A 328 -19.43 9.69 1.86
CA PHE A 328 -20.40 10.07 0.83
C PHE A 328 -21.85 9.92 1.29
N ASP A 329 -22.68 10.91 0.95
CA ASP A 329 -24.14 10.74 0.92
C ASP A 329 -24.56 9.74 -0.17
N GLU A 330 -25.83 9.34 -0.17
CA GLU A 330 -26.33 8.32 -1.11
C GLU A 330 -26.17 8.76 -2.58
N ASP A 331 -26.47 10.03 -2.88
CA ASP A 331 -26.41 10.58 -4.23
C ASP A 331 -24.96 10.63 -4.75
N THR A 332 -24.03 11.07 -3.91
CA THR A 332 -22.60 11.12 -4.24
C THR A 332 -22.07 9.72 -4.48
N ARG A 333 -22.40 8.76 -3.61
CA ARG A 333 -21.98 7.36 -3.78
C ARG A 333 -22.50 6.77 -5.09
N ARG A 334 -23.78 6.97 -5.39
CA ARG A 334 -24.39 6.51 -6.64
C ARG A 334 -23.68 7.10 -7.87
N ALA A 335 -23.42 8.41 -7.84
CA ALA A 335 -22.71 9.10 -8.90
C ALA A 335 -21.28 8.57 -9.07
N ILE A 336 -20.50 8.44 -7.99
CA ILE A 336 -19.13 7.92 -8.05
C ILE A 336 -19.08 6.50 -8.58
N TYR A 337 -20.00 5.62 -8.17
CA TYR A 337 -20.06 4.26 -8.71
C TYR A 337 -20.39 4.27 -10.20
N GLU A 338 -21.30 5.14 -10.65
CA GLU A 338 -21.59 5.32 -12.07
C GLU A 338 -20.36 5.82 -12.84
N ARG A 339 -19.60 6.78 -12.31
CA ARG A 339 -18.36 7.27 -12.94
C ARG A 339 -17.29 6.19 -13.06
N LEU A 340 -17.18 5.32 -12.07
CA LEU A 340 -16.27 4.17 -12.13
C LEU A 340 -16.71 3.18 -13.22
N ARG A 341 -18.02 2.90 -13.34
CA ARG A 341 -18.56 2.06 -14.43
C ARG A 341 -18.27 2.66 -15.80
N GLU A 342 -18.50 3.95 -15.99
CA GLU A 342 -18.22 4.63 -17.25
C GLU A 342 -16.75 4.53 -17.65
N PHE A 343 -15.82 4.74 -16.71
CA PHE A 343 -14.40 4.57 -16.97
C PHE A 343 -14.04 3.12 -17.32
N ARG A 344 -14.59 2.15 -16.58
CA ARG A 344 -14.40 0.71 -16.82
C ARG A 344 -14.96 0.28 -18.17
N ASP A 345 -16.17 0.72 -18.53
CA ASP A 345 -16.84 0.37 -19.78
C ASP A 345 -16.16 1.00 -21.01
N ALA A 346 -15.46 2.13 -20.83
CA ALA A 346 -14.57 2.69 -21.84
C ALA A 346 -13.26 1.88 -22.04
N GLY A 347 -13.01 0.84 -21.23
CA GLY A 347 -11.78 0.05 -21.23
C GLY A 347 -10.71 0.55 -20.25
N GLY A 348 -11.11 1.31 -19.23
CA GLY A 348 -10.25 1.88 -18.20
C GLY A 348 -9.46 0.85 -17.40
N ARG A 349 -8.18 1.15 -17.14
CA ARG A 349 -7.35 0.33 -16.27
C ARG A 349 -7.58 0.71 -14.80
N VAL A 350 -8.29 -0.14 -14.06
CA VAL A 350 -8.55 0.05 -12.63
C VAL A 350 -7.58 -0.79 -11.80
N ILE A 351 -7.01 -0.19 -10.75
CA ILE A 351 -6.24 -0.90 -9.70
C ILE A 351 -6.89 -0.66 -8.33
N ALA A 352 -6.85 -1.67 -7.47
CA ALA A 352 -7.35 -1.57 -6.10
C ALA A 352 -6.30 -0.91 -5.20
N GLY A 353 -6.72 0.08 -4.43
CA GLY A 353 -5.92 0.71 -3.38
C GLY A 353 -6.82 1.18 -2.25
N SER A 354 -6.44 0.95 -1.01
CA SER A 354 -7.33 1.20 0.13
C SER A 354 -7.21 2.60 0.71
N ASP A 355 -6.03 3.20 0.60
CA ASP A 355 -5.55 4.34 1.37
C ASP A 355 -5.33 4.01 2.88
N ALA A 356 -4.97 2.76 3.18
CA ALA A 356 -4.73 2.30 4.56
C ALA A 356 -3.64 3.12 5.27
N GLY A 357 -3.91 3.48 6.53
CA GLY A 357 -3.18 4.51 7.27
C GLY A 357 -3.96 5.82 7.40
N MET A 358 -5.02 6.00 6.60
CA MET A 358 -6.01 7.05 6.82
C MET A 358 -7.05 6.65 7.88
N PRO A 359 -7.65 7.62 8.61
CA PRO A 359 -8.63 7.31 9.64
C PRO A 359 -9.84 6.51 9.13
N GLY A 360 -10.09 5.37 9.78
CA GLY A 360 -11.14 4.40 9.43
C GLY A 360 -10.74 3.41 8.34
N VAL A 361 -9.49 3.40 7.89
CA VAL A 361 -8.98 2.45 6.89
C VAL A 361 -7.77 1.69 7.44
N HIS A 362 -8.00 0.42 7.74
CA HIS A 362 -7.04 -0.47 8.39
C HIS A 362 -6.24 -1.30 7.37
N ALA A 363 -5.01 -1.65 7.71
CA ALA A 363 -4.15 -2.48 6.86
C ALA A 363 -4.76 -3.84 6.58
N GLY A 364 -4.73 -4.24 5.30
CA GLY A 364 -5.31 -5.50 4.83
C GLY A 364 -6.83 -5.43 4.67
N ASP A 365 -7.57 -5.19 5.74
CA ASP A 365 -9.04 -5.10 5.73
C ASP A 365 -9.55 -4.01 4.78
N GLY A 366 -8.89 -2.85 4.75
CA GLY A 366 -9.21 -1.76 3.84
C GLY A 366 -9.13 -2.18 2.36
N LEU A 367 -8.20 -3.06 1.98
CA LEU A 367 -8.11 -3.56 0.61
C LEU A 367 -9.24 -4.54 0.30
N LEU A 368 -9.57 -5.46 1.23
CA LEU A 368 -10.71 -6.35 1.05
C LEU A 368 -12.00 -5.54 0.89
N ARG A 369 -12.14 -4.47 1.67
CA ARG A 369 -13.25 -3.52 1.55
C ARG A 369 -13.25 -2.80 0.20
N GLU A 370 -12.10 -2.38 -0.31
CA GLU A 370 -11.98 -1.78 -1.65
C GLU A 370 -12.46 -2.77 -2.73
N ILE A 371 -12.03 -4.03 -2.69
CA ILE A 371 -12.42 -5.06 -3.66
C ILE A 371 -13.95 -5.29 -3.63
N GLU A 372 -14.56 -5.35 -2.44
CA GLU A 372 -16.01 -5.42 -2.29
C GLU A 372 -16.73 -4.20 -2.86
N LEU A 373 -16.18 -3.00 -2.66
CA LEU A 373 -16.72 -1.75 -3.19
C LEU A 373 -16.61 -1.66 -4.71
N LEU A 374 -15.53 -2.18 -5.30
CA LEU A 374 -15.40 -2.30 -6.75
C LEU A 374 -16.52 -3.19 -7.34
N VAL A 375 -16.82 -4.32 -6.68
CA VAL A 375 -17.95 -5.19 -7.09
C VAL A 375 -19.29 -4.48 -6.89
N ALA A 376 -19.50 -3.79 -5.77
CA ALA A 376 -20.70 -2.99 -5.53
C ALA A 376 -20.87 -1.85 -6.57
N ALA A 377 -19.76 -1.30 -7.04
CA ALA A 377 -19.69 -0.34 -8.13
C ALA A 377 -19.82 -0.99 -9.52
N GLY A 378 -20.06 -2.29 -9.63
CA GLY A 378 -20.43 -2.96 -10.89
C GLY A 378 -19.29 -3.64 -11.65
N LEU A 379 -18.09 -3.73 -11.08
CA LEU A 379 -17.09 -4.67 -11.59
C LEU A 379 -17.53 -6.11 -11.27
N THR A 380 -17.16 -7.06 -12.11
CA THR A 380 -17.31 -8.47 -11.77
C THR A 380 -16.30 -8.87 -10.69
N PRO A 381 -16.54 -9.94 -9.90
CA PRO A 381 -15.54 -10.44 -8.95
C PRO A 381 -14.19 -10.73 -9.60
N HIS A 382 -14.20 -11.25 -10.84
CA HIS A 382 -12.99 -11.48 -11.63
C HIS A 382 -12.22 -10.19 -11.91
N GLU A 383 -12.90 -9.14 -12.37
CA GLU A 383 -12.28 -7.82 -12.60
C GLU A 383 -11.74 -7.19 -11.32
N ALA A 384 -12.47 -7.32 -10.21
CA ALA A 384 -12.05 -6.75 -8.93
C ALA A 384 -10.81 -7.48 -8.36
N ILE A 385 -10.72 -8.80 -8.49
CA ILE A 385 -9.52 -9.57 -8.13
C ILE A 385 -8.36 -9.22 -9.07
N THR A 386 -8.61 -9.08 -10.37
CA THR A 386 -7.60 -8.66 -11.36
C THR A 386 -7.03 -7.28 -11.00
N ALA A 387 -7.89 -6.34 -10.59
CA ALA A 387 -7.50 -5.00 -10.12
C ALA A 387 -6.64 -5.03 -8.84
N ALA A 388 -6.70 -6.10 -8.05
CA ALA A 388 -5.90 -6.28 -6.83
C ALA A 388 -4.72 -7.27 -7.01
N THR A 389 -4.45 -7.76 -8.21
CA THR A 389 -3.38 -8.75 -8.47
C THR A 389 -2.62 -8.44 -9.76
N VAL A 390 -3.20 -8.77 -10.91
CA VAL A 390 -2.56 -8.68 -12.23
C VAL A 390 -2.32 -7.24 -12.66
N THR A 391 -3.37 -6.40 -12.59
CA THR A 391 -3.32 -5.03 -13.08
C THR A 391 -2.27 -4.17 -12.36
N PRO A 392 -2.19 -4.14 -11.01
CA PRO A 392 -1.20 -3.32 -10.32
C PRO A 392 0.23 -3.84 -10.51
N ALA A 393 0.44 -5.16 -10.62
CA ALA A 393 1.75 -5.72 -10.97
C ALA A 393 2.21 -5.24 -12.35
N ALA A 394 1.32 -5.30 -13.35
CA ALA A 394 1.61 -4.83 -14.71
C ALA A 394 1.82 -3.30 -14.79
N ALA A 395 1.01 -2.52 -14.07
CA ALA A 395 1.07 -1.05 -14.08
C ALA A 395 2.43 -0.51 -13.61
N LEU A 396 3.12 -1.25 -12.74
CA LEU A 396 4.42 -0.88 -12.17
C LEU A 396 5.58 -1.74 -12.69
N ARG A 397 5.34 -2.60 -13.67
CA ARG A 397 6.34 -3.55 -14.22
C ARG A 397 6.95 -4.45 -13.13
N ALA A 398 6.16 -4.78 -12.11
CA ALA A 398 6.51 -5.72 -11.05
C ALA A 398 6.23 -7.15 -11.53
N ASP A 399 6.86 -7.55 -12.63
CA ASP A 399 6.54 -8.77 -13.36
C ASP A 399 6.73 -10.03 -12.49
N THR A 400 7.49 -10.00 -11.41
CA THR A 400 7.71 -11.19 -10.57
C THR A 400 6.51 -11.57 -9.70
N ILE A 401 5.47 -10.75 -9.59
CA ILE A 401 4.31 -10.94 -8.69
C ILE A 401 2.97 -10.75 -9.41
N GLY A 402 1.86 -10.98 -8.71
CA GLY A 402 0.50 -10.67 -9.19
C GLY A 402 -0.10 -11.69 -10.17
N VAL A 403 0.66 -12.71 -10.57
CA VAL A 403 0.24 -13.78 -11.48
C VAL A 403 0.79 -15.12 -11.01
N ILE A 404 -0.02 -16.19 -11.06
CA ILE A 404 0.44 -17.56 -10.82
C ILE A 404 0.87 -18.18 -12.14
N GLU A 405 2.18 -18.19 -12.41
CA GLU A 405 2.81 -18.82 -13.58
C GLU A 405 4.24 -19.26 -13.25
N PRO A 406 4.83 -20.20 -14.01
CA PRO A 406 6.24 -20.56 -13.83
C PRO A 406 7.18 -19.34 -13.95
N GLY A 407 8.13 -19.24 -13.04
CA GLY A 407 9.11 -18.14 -12.95
C GLY A 407 8.67 -16.94 -12.10
N ARG A 408 7.42 -16.92 -11.61
CA ARG A 408 6.91 -15.89 -10.69
C ARG A 408 7.21 -16.25 -9.24
N ALA A 409 7.29 -15.25 -8.36
CA ALA A 409 7.39 -15.45 -6.92
C ALA A 409 6.14 -16.19 -6.41
N ALA A 410 6.33 -17.10 -5.46
CA ALA A 410 5.25 -17.82 -4.81
C ALA A 410 4.59 -16.98 -3.70
N ASP A 411 4.09 -15.82 -4.10
CA ASP A 411 3.23 -14.94 -3.31
C ASP A 411 1.78 -15.37 -3.57
N LEU A 412 1.20 -16.17 -2.67
CA LEU A 412 -0.07 -16.86 -2.87
C LEU A 412 -1.04 -16.61 -1.73
N LEU A 413 -2.30 -16.41 -2.08
CA LEU A 413 -3.43 -16.37 -1.16
C LEU A 413 -4.28 -17.64 -1.35
N ILE A 414 -4.52 -18.36 -0.27
CA ILE A 414 -5.38 -19.55 -0.25
C ILE A 414 -6.61 -19.23 0.58
N VAL A 415 -7.78 -19.29 -0.03
CA VAL A 415 -9.07 -18.99 0.62
C VAL A 415 -10.00 -20.20 0.57
N ARG A 416 -10.92 -20.26 1.53
CA ARG A 416 -12.02 -21.22 1.50
C ARG A 416 -13.17 -20.66 0.67
N GLY A 417 -13.74 -21.49 -0.20
CA GLY A 417 -14.77 -21.06 -1.15
C GLY A 417 -14.21 -20.53 -2.47
N ASP A 418 -15.10 -19.95 -3.28
CA ASP A 418 -14.80 -19.45 -4.63
C ASP A 418 -15.04 -17.92 -4.71
N PRO A 419 -13.97 -17.11 -4.70
CA PRO A 419 -14.07 -15.66 -4.77
C PRO A 419 -14.53 -15.13 -6.13
N LEU A 420 -14.57 -15.96 -7.18
CA LEU A 420 -15.16 -15.57 -8.47
C LEU A 420 -16.69 -15.62 -8.45
N SER A 421 -17.26 -16.45 -7.58
CA SER A 421 -18.71 -16.58 -7.38
C SER A 421 -19.22 -15.71 -6.22
N ASP A 422 -18.45 -15.59 -5.14
CA ASP A 422 -18.75 -14.75 -3.98
C ASP A 422 -17.47 -14.04 -3.50
N ILE A 423 -17.37 -12.74 -3.80
CA ILE A 423 -16.18 -11.95 -3.46
C ILE A 423 -15.88 -11.92 -1.95
N GLY A 424 -16.90 -12.15 -1.11
CA GLY A 424 -16.74 -12.25 0.35
C GLY A 424 -15.82 -13.39 0.79
N ALA A 425 -15.62 -14.42 -0.05
CA ALA A 425 -14.71 -15.53 0.22
C ALA A 425 -13.26 -15.08 0.44
N LEU A 426 -12.86 -13.89 -0.05
CA LEU A 426 -11.54 -13.31 0.23
C LEU A 426 -11.28 -13.07 1.73
N ARG A 427 -12.32 -12.99 2.55
CA ARG A 427 -12.20 -12.86 4.01
C ARG A 427 -11.96 -14.19 4.73
N ASP A 428 -12.25 -15.33 4.09
CA ASP A 428 -12.05 -16.67 4.67
C ASP A 428 -10.67 -17.22 4.27
N VAL A 429 -9.63 -16.53 4.72
CA VAL A 429 -8.22 -16.86 4.46
C VAL A 429 -7.85 -18.15 5.17
N ASP A 430 -7.37 -19.14 4.43
CA ASP A 430 -6.85 -20.40 4.98
C ASP A 430 -5.33 -20.32 5.20
N ALA A 431 -4.61 -19.79 4.22
CA ALA A 431 -3.17 -19.58 4.30
C ALA A 431 -2.70 -18.47 3.36
N VAL A 432 -1.56 -17.87 3.71
CA VAL A 432 -0.88 -16.88 2.88
C VAL A 432 0.59 -17.28 2.79
N LEU A 433 1.09 -17.33 1.56
CA LEU A 433 2.48 -17.61 1.27
C LEU A 433 3.15 -16.36 0.72
N ARG A 434 4.37 -16.09 1.18
CA ARG A 434 5.26 -15.07 0.62
C ARG A 434 6.59 -15.71 0.28
N ASP A 435 7.03 -15.58 -0.97
CA ASP A 435 8.18 -16.29 -1.52
C ASP A 435 8.16 -17.78 -1.10
N GLY A 436 6.98 -18.42 -1.20
CA GLY A 436 6.77 -19.84 -0.90
C GLY A 436 6.71 -20.21 0.58
N ARG A 437 6.99 -19.30 1.51
CA ARG A 437 6.85 -19.55 2.95
C ARG A 437 5.45 -19.25 3.43
N SER A 438 4.87 -20.13 4.25
CA SER A 438 3.66 -19.82 4.99
C SER A 438 3.95 -18.68 5.98
N VAL A 439 3.30 -17.52 5.78
CA VAL A 439 3.36 -16.37 6.69
C VAL A 439 2.09 -16.24 7.53
N VAL A 440 1.01 -16.85 7.07
CA VAL A 440 -0.25 -17.08 7.79
C VAL A 440 -0.68 -18.52 7.55
N ALA A 441 -1.11 -19.21 8.60
CA ALA A 441 -1.74 -20.51 8.52
C ALA A 441 -2.83 -20.57 9.59
N ASN A 442 -4.05 -20.91 9.19
CA ASN A 442 -5.09 -21.31 10.12
C ASN A 442 -5.00 -22.83 10.30
N ASP A 443 -4.72 -23.25 11.54
CA ASP A 443 -4.64 -24.66 11.95
C ASP A 443 -5.98 -25.42 11.78
#